data_AF-A0A7A6R5N1-F1
#
_entry.id   AF-A0A7A6R5N1-F1
#
_cell.length_a   1.000
_cell.length_b   1.000
_cell.length_c   1.000
_cell.angle_alpha   90.00
_cell.angle_beta   90.00
_cell.angle_gamma   90.00
#
_symmetry.space_group_name_H-M   'P 1'
#
loop_
_entity.id
_entity.type
_entity.pdbx_description
1 polymer ?
#
loop_
_entity_poly.entity_id
_entity_poly.type
_entity_poly.pdbx_seq_one_letter_code
_entity_poly.pdbx_strand_id
1 'polypeptide(L)'
;MSDYHHGVQVLEINDGTRVISTVSTAIVGMVCTASDADAETFPLNKPVLITNVQSAIAKAGKKGTLAASLQAIADQSKPVTVVVRVEDGTGDDEETKLAQTVSNIIGTTDENGQYTGLKALLAAESVTGVKPRILGVPGLDTKEVAVALASVCQKLRAFGYISAWGCKTISEVKAYRQNFSQRELMVIWPDFLAWDTVTSTTATAYATARALGLRA
;
A
#
# COMPACT_ATOMS: atom_id res chain seq x y z
N MET A 1 40.07 -22.79 -36.40
CA MET A 1 40.89 -21.63 -36.81
C MET A 1 39.91 -20.50 -37.05
N SER A 2 40.06 -19.40 -36.32
CA SER A 2 39.21 -18.22 -36.39
C SER A 2 39.14 -17.68 -37.82
N ASP A 3 37.97 -17.77 -38.46
CA ASP A 3 37.66 -16.97 -39.64
C ASP A 3 37.50 -15.52 -39.18
N TYR A 4 38.62 -14.80 -39.18
CA TYR A 4 38.65 -13.36 -38.97
C TYR A 4 38.08 -12.69 -40.20
N HIS A 5 36.87 -12.14 -40.08
CA HIS A 5 36.31 -11.26 -41.11
C HIS A 5 36.97 -9.87 -41.01
N HIS A 6 37.65 -9.45 -42.08
CA HIS A 6 38.10 -8.07 -42.26
C HIS A 6 37.19 -7.39 -43.29
N GLY A 7 36.42 -6.40 -42.85
CA GLY A 7 35.46 -5.67 -43.67
C GLY A 7 34.30 -5.14 -42.82
N VAL A 8 33.47 -4.26 -43.39
CA VAL A 8 32.24 -3.80 -42.73
C VAL A 8 31.17 -4.87 -42.93
N GLN A 9 30.70 -5.46 -41.83
CA GLN A 9 29.55 -6.36 -41.83
C GLN A 9 28.29 -5.55 -41.51
N VAL A 10 27.28 -5.64 -42.36
CA VAL A 10 25.93 -5.14 -42.05
C VAL A 10 25.12 -6.32 -41.52
N LEU A 11 24.79 -6.28 -40.23
CA LEU A 11 23.86 -7.21 -39.61
C LEU A 11 22.55 -6.47 -39.42
N GLU A 12 21.55 -6.78 -40.24
CA GLU A 12 20.22 -6.19 -40.10
C GLU A 12 19.47 -6.93 -38.99
N ILE A 13 19.61 -6.40 -37.78
CA ILE A 13 18.89 -6.90 -36.60
C ILE A 13 17.45 -6.44 -36.73
N ASN A 14 16.55 -7.37 -37.06
CA ASN A 14 15.11 -7.13 -37.15
C ASN A 14 14.41 -7.32 -35.79
N ASP A 15 15.13 -7.12 -34.68
CA ASP A 15 14.50 -6.93 -33.36
C ASP A 15 13.72 -5.63 -33.44
N GLY A 16 12.43 -5.75 -33.74
CA GLY A 16 11.51 -4.64 -33.88
C GLY A 16 11.55 -3.70 -32.68
N THR A 17 11.07 -2.47 -32.88
CA THR A 17 10.84 -1.48 -31.82
C THR A 17 10.40 -2.17 -30.54
N ARG A 18 11.25 -2.18 -29.50
CA ARG A 18 10.86 -2.66 -28.17
C ARG A 18 9.53 -2.01 -27.86
N VAL A 19 8.47 -2.82 -27.79
CA VAL A 19 7.13 -2.29 -27.53
C VAL A 19 7.21 -1.47 -26.24
N ILE A 20 6.83 -0.20 -26.31
CA ILE A 20 6.69 0.62 -25.11
C ILE A 20 5.49 0.03 -24.39
N SER A 21 5.73 -0.82 -23.40
CA SER A 21 4.67 -1.28 -22.52
C SER A 21 4.23 -0.09 -21.68
N THR A 22 2.95 0.25 -21.76
CA THR A 22 2.35 1.22 -20.85
C THR A 22 2.36 0.59 -19.45
N VAL A 23 3.23 1.09 -18.57
CA VAL A 23 3.27 0.65 -17.18
C VAL A 23 1.92 1.02 -16.54
N SER A 24 1.21 0.03 -16.00
CA SER A 24 -0.05 0.31 -15.30
C SER A 24 0.21 1.25 -14.13
N THR A 25 -0.43 2.42 -14.16
CA THR A 25 -0.39 3.40 -13.07
C THR A 25 -1.50 3.16 -12.05
N ALA A 26 -2.43 2.24 -12.34
CA ALA A 26 -3.57 1.87 -11.51
C ALA A 26 -3.24 0.70 -10.58
N ILE A 27 -2.08 0.77 -9.93
CA ILE A 27 -1.62 -0.28 -9.01
C ILE A 27 -1.63 0.29 -7.60
N VAL A 28 -2.49 -0.30 -6.76
CA VAL A 28 -2.63 0.05 -5.36
C VAL A 28 -1.48 -0.59 -4.58
N GLY A 29 -0.87 0.17 -3.66
CA GLY A 29 0.09 -0.32 -2.69
C GLY A 29 -0.40 0.06 -1.29
N MET A 30 -0.66 -0.93 -0.45
CA MET A 30 -1.17 -0.67 0.89
C MET A 30 -0.42 -1.45 1.97
N VAL A 31 -0.29 -0.82 3.13
CA VAL A 31 0.24 -1.46 4.33
C VAL A 31 -0.90 -1.64 5.31
N CYS A 32 -1.06 -2.84 5.86
CA CYS A 32 -2.15 -3.19 6.76
C CYS A 32 -1.66 -4.10 7.89
N THR A 33 -2.39 -4.13 9.00
CA THR A 33 -2.22 -5.17 10.01
C THR A 33 -3.32 -6.23 9.89
N ALA A 34 -2.95 -7.46 10.19
CA ALA A 34 -3.88 -8.59 10.31
C ALA A 34 -3.20 -9.78 10.98
N SER A 35 -3.37 -9.92 12.29
CA SER A 35 -2.78 -11.02 13.07
C SER A 35 -3.32 -12.41 12.69
N ASP A 36 -4.54 -12.50 12.16
CA ASP A 36 -5.20 -13.75 11.78
C ASP A 36 -5.26 -14.01 10.27
N ALA A 37 -4.53 -13.22 9.46
CA ALA A 37 -4.38 -13.49 8.03
C ALA A 37 -3.53 -14.75 7.79
N ASP A 38 -3.85 -15.46 6.72
CA ASP A 38 -3.11 -16.64 6.27
C ASP A 38 -1.64 -16.27 6.01
N ALA A 39 -0.71 -16.87 6.76
CA ALA A 39 0.70 -16.47 6.71
C ALA A 39 1.40 -16.85 5.41
N GLU A 40 0.90 -17.86 4.70
CA GLU A 40 1.44 -18.24 3.38
C GLU A 40 1.02 -17.25 2.29
N THR A 41 -0.25 -16.83 2.30
CA THR A 41 -0.75 -15.83 1.35
C THR A 41 -0.28 -14.43 1.70
N PHE A 42 -0.21 -14.09 2.99
CA PHE A 42 0.20 -12.78 3.51
C PHE A 42 1.39 -12.90 4.46
N PRO A 43 2.59 -13.23 3.96
CA PRO A 43 3.80 -13.19 4.78
C PRO A 43 4.02 -11.81 5.39
N LEU A 44 4.55 -11.79 6.63
CA LEU A 44 4.90 -10.55 7.31
C LEU A 44 6.00 -9.80 6.55
N ASN A 45 5.85 -8.48 6.45
CA ASN A 45 6.78 -7.53 5.84
C ASN A 45 7.16 -7.79 4.38
N LYS A 46 6.46 -8.69 3.69
CA LYS A 46 6.74 -9.01 2.28
C LYS A 46 5.62 -8.47 1.39
N PRO A 47 5.95 -7.76 0.30
CA PRO A 47 4.96 -7.34 -0.69
C PRO A 47 4.36 -8.55 -1.40
N VAL A 48 3.03 -8.66 -1.36
CA VAL A 48 2.26 -9.70 -2.04
C VAL A 48 1.42 -9.09 -3.13
N LEU A 49 1.45 -9.70 -4.31
CA LEU A 49 0.59 -9.32 -5.43
C LEU A 49 -0.79 -9.95 -5.31
N ILE A 50 -1.82 -9.12 -5.33
CA ILE A 50 -3.21 -9.53 -5.41
C ILE A 50 -3.76 -9.09 -6.77
N THR A 51 -4.13 -10.05 -7.59
CA THR A 51 -4.78 -9.81 -8.90
C THR A 51 -6.31 -9.87 -8.80
N ASN A 52 -6.86 -10.47 -7.74
CA ASN A 52 -8.28 -10.50 -7.46
C ASN A 52 -8.54 -10.22 -5.97
N VAL A 53 -8.94 -8.98 -5.71
CA VAL A 53 -9.19 -8.47 -4.35
C VAL A 53 -10.26 -9.29 -3.63
N GLN A 54 -11.35 -9.67 -4.31
CA GLN A 54 -12.45 -10.42 -3.69
C GLN A 54 -12.01 -11.79 -3.17
N SER A 55 -11.20 -12.52 -3.95
CA SER A 55 -10.68 -13.82 -3.52
C SER A 55 -9.68 -13.71 -2.36
N ALA A 56 -8.96 -12.60 -2.29
CA ALA A 56 -7.93 -12.38 -1.27
C ALA A 56 -8.54 -12.09 0.11
N ILE A 57 -9.73 -11.50 0.17
CA ILE A 57 -10.45 -11.20 1.43
C ILE A 57 -10.68 -12.46 2.26
N ALA A 58 -10.98 -13.61 1.62
CA ALA A 58 -11.19 -14.87 2.33
C ALA A 58 -9.96 -15.33 3.14
N LYS A 59 -8.77 -14.89 2.75
CA LYS A 59 -7.49 -15.21 3.39
C LYS A 59 -6.91 -14.08 4.24
N ALA A 60 -7.57 -12.91 4.24
CA ALA A 60 -7.13 -11.70 4.93
C ALA A 60 -7.37 -11.74 6.45
N GLY A 61 -8.06 -12.77 6.95
CA GLY A 61 -8.50 -12.83 8.34
C GLY A 61 -9.69 -11.91 8.62
N LYS A 62 -9.99 -11.69 9.89
CA LYS A 62 -11.06 -10.83 10.39
C LYS A 62 -10.55 -9.72 11.30
N LYS A 63 -9.31 -9.82 11.79
CA LYS A 63 -8.69 -8.84 12.68
C LYS A 63 -7.87 -7.82 11.90
N GLY A 64 -7.63 -6.67 12.53
CA GLY A 64 -6.83 -5.58 11.96
C GLY A 64 -7.56 -4.84 10.85
N THR A 65 -6.81 -4.24 9.94
CA THR A 65 -7.35 -3.37 8.89
C THR A 65 -7.39 -4.02 7.51
N LEU A 66 -6.71 -5.17 7.31
CA LEU A 66 -6.54 -5.76 5.98
C LEU A 66 -7.87 -6.16 5.31
N ALA A 67 -8.69 -6.96 5.98
CA ALA A 67 -9.93 -7.48 5.39
C ALA A 67 -10.93 -6.36 5.05
N ALA A 68 -11.14 -5.43 5.98
CA ALA A 68 -12.02 -4.27 5.79
C ALA A 68 -11.54 -3.38 4.64
N SER A 69 -10.22 -3.18 4.52
CA SER A 69 -9.65 -2.34 3.47
C SER A 69 -9.74 -2.99 2.08
N LEU A 70 -9.48 -4.30 1.99
CA LEU A 70 -9.67 -5.05 0.75
C LEU A 70 -11.14 -5.08 0.32
N GLN A 71 -12.08 -5.26 1.27
CA GLN A 71 -13.50 -5.19 0.96
C GLN A 71 -13.91 -3.80 0.49
N ALA A 72 -13.44 -2.73 1.14
CA ALA A 72 -13.73 -1.36 0.74
C ALA A 72 -13.20 -1.03 -0.67
N ILE A 73 -12.07 -1.61 -1.09
CA ILE A 73 -11.56 -1.52 -2.47
C ILE A 73 -12.44 -2.34 -3.41
N ALA A 74 -12.75 -3.59 -3.06
CA ALA A 74 -13.55 -4.51 -3.88
C ALA A 74 -14.97 -4.00 -4.17
N ASP A 75 -15.55 -3.24 -3.24
CA ASP A 75 -16.84 -2.55 -3.44
C ASP A 75 -16.80 -1.52 -4.57
N GLN A 76 -15.62 -0.96 -4.89
CA GLN A 76 -15.45 0.11 -5.87
C GLN A 76 -14.92 -0.43 -7.20
N SER A 77 -13.85 -1.21 -7.16
CA SER A 77 -13.15 -1.70 -8.34
C SER A 77 -12.39 -2.99 -8.05
N LYS A 78 -11.81 -3.62 -9.09
CA LYS A 78 -10.99 -4.83 -8.98
C LYS A 78 -9.56 -4.59 -9.46
N PRO A 79 -8.79 -3.71 -8.79
CA PRO A 79 -7.47 -3.33 -9.24
C PRO A 79 -6.41 -4.36 -8.82
N VAL A 80 -5.28 -4.34 -9.51
CA VAL A 80 -4.08 -5.03 -9.04
C VAL A 80 -3.57 -4.32 -7.80
N THR A 81 -3.44 -5.06 -6.70
CA THR A 81 -3.11 -4.50 -5.39
C THR A 81 -1.89 -5.20 -4.82
N VAL A 82 -0.90 -4.42 -4.39
CA VAL A 82 0.25 -4.90 -3.62
C VAL A 82 -0.05 -4.64 -2.15
N VAL A 83 -0.07 -5.71 -1.36
CA VAL A 83 -0.28 -5.63 0.09
C VAL A 83 1.01 -5.97 0.82
N VAL A 84 1.35 -5.17 1.82
CA VAL A 84 2.36 -5.49 2.82
C VAL A 84 1.67 -5.65 4.16
N ARG A 85 1.74 -6.85 4.74
CA ARG A 85 1.23 -7.11 6.08
C ARG A 85 2.31 -6.80 7.11
N VAL A 86 1.96 -6.02 8.13
CA VAL A 86 2.81 -5.72 9.29
C VAL A 86 2.20 -6.30 10.56
N GLU A 87 3.06 -6.55 11.53
CA GLU A 87 2.66 -7.05 12.84
C GLU A 87 2.00 -5.94 13.67
N ASP A 88 0.95 -6.29 14.39
CA ASP A 88 0.34 -5.42 15.40
C ASP A 88 1.35 -5.18 16.54
N GLY A 89 1.31 -4.00 17.17
CA GLY A 89 2.10 -3.73 18.36
C GLY A 89 1.75 -4.68 19.51
N THR A 90 2.74 -4.99 20.34
CA THR A 90 2.61 -5.79 21.55
C THR A 90 2.84 -4.89 22.76
N GLY A 91 1.77 -4.43 23.38
CA GLY A 91 1.81 -3.61 24.59
C GLY A 91 0.57 -3.84 25.44
N ASP A 92 0.72 -3.67 26.75
CA ASP A 92 -0.37 -3.82 27.71
C ASP A 92 -1.40 -2.67 27.60
N ASP A 93 -0.94 -1.49 27.14
CA ASP A 93 -1.76 -0.29 26.91
C ASP A 93 -2.01 -0.04 25.42
N GLU A 94 -3.22 0.42 25.08
CA GLU A 94 -3.62 0.78 23.71
C GLU A 94 -2.70 1.81 23.05
N GLU A 95 -2.17 2.78 23.82
CA GLU A 95 -1.26 3.81 23.30
C GLU A 95 0.11 3.23 22.92
N THR A 96 0.69 2.38 23.78
CA THR A 96 1.95 1.68 23.52
C THR A 96 1.83 0.74 22.33
N LYS A 97 0.70 0.03 22.24
CA LYS A 97 0.38 -0.82 21.11
C LYS A 97 0.30 -0.02 19.80
N LEU A 98 -0.39 1.12 19.80
CA LEU A 98 -0.48 1.98 18.63
C LEU A 98 0.89 2.55 18.24
N ALA A 99 1.71 3.00 19.18
CA ALA A 99 3.05 3.52 18.91
C ALA A 99 3.98 2.48 18.27
N GLN A 100 3.95 1.23 18.77
CA GLN A 100 4.69 0.13 18.16
C GLN A 100 4.14 -0.23 16.78
N THR A 101 2.82 -0.23 16.61
CA THR A 101 2.17 -0.48 15.31
C THR A 101 2.59 0.57 14.28
N VAL A 102 2.61 1.84 14.67
CA VAL A 102 3.11 2.96 13.84
C VAL A 102 4.58 2.74 13.44
N SER A 103 5.41 2.29 14.38
CA SER A 103 6.81 1.98 14.11
C SER A 103 6.97 0.83 13.11
N ASN A 104 6.17 -0.24 13.26
CA ASN A 104 6.14 -1.37 12.34
C ASN A 104 5.66 -0.97 10.94
N ILE A 105 4.63 -0.11 10.85
CA ILE A 105 4.11 0.41 9.59
C ILE A 105 5.14 1.28 8.88
N ILE A 106 5.81 2.21 9.57
CA ILE A 106 6.87 3.04 8.98
C ILE A 106 7.99 2.14 8.45
N GLY A 107 8.35 1.15 9.26
CA GLY A 107 9.29 0.11 8.89
C GLY A 107 10.75 0.58 8.88
N THR A 108 11.63 -0.41 8.87
CA THR A 108 13.07 -0.27 8.85
C THR A 108 13.69 -1.23 7.83
N THR A 109 15.00 -1.34 7.85
CA THR A 109 15.72 -2.43 7.21
C THR A 109 16.04 -3.45 8.29
N ASP A 110 15.64 -4.70 8.09
CA ASP A 110 15.94 -5.78 9.02
C ASP A 110 17.42 -6.22 8.94
N GLU A 111 17.84 -7.12 9.82
CA GLU A 111 19.21 -7.66 9.88
C GLU A 111 19.61 -8.39 8.59
N ASN A 112 18.62 -8.87 7.82
CA ASN A 112 18.82 -9.55 6.54
C ASN A 112 18.84 -8.59 5.35
N GLY A 113 18.78 -7.27 5.60
CA GLY A 113 18.75 -6.24 4.56
C GLY A 113 17.40 -6.08 3.86
N GLN A 114 16.34 -6.74 4.33
CA GLN A 114 15.00 -6.62 3.78
C GLN A 114 14.29 -5.38 4.33
N TYR A 115 13.52 -4.72 3.47
CA TYR A 115 12.69 -3.61 3.89
C TYR A 115 11.40 -4.10 4.54
N THR A 116 10.98 -3.45 5.63
CA THR A 116 9.73 -3.73 6.33
C THR A 116 8.72 -2.58 6.18
N GLY A 117 7.45 -2.84 6.48
CA GLY A 117 6.37 -1.84 6.44
C GLY A 117 6.28 -1.06 5.11
N LEU A 118 6.21 0.27 5.20
CA LEU A 118 6.13 1.18 4.06
C LEU A 118 7.37 1.12 3.16
N LYS A 119 8.56 0.82 3.71
CA LYS A 119 9.77 0.66 2.90
C LYS A 119 9.69 -0.57 2.01
N ALA A 120 8.97 -1.61 2.42
CA ALA A 120 8.79 -2.82 1.61
C ALA A 120 8.13 -2.52 0.25
N LEU A 121 7.25 -1.50 0.19
CA LEU A 121 6.65 -1.05 -1.07
C LEU A 121 7.68 -0.52 -2.08
N LEU A 122 8.84 -0.06 -1.62
CA LEU A 122 9.95 0.34 -2.51
C LEU A 122 10.53 -0.87 -3.27
N ALA A 123 10.50 -2.06 -2.65
CA ALA A 123 10.98 -3.31 -3.24
C ALA A 123 9.87 -4.08 -3.99
N ALA A 124 8.63 -3.58 -4.00
CA ALA A 124 7.50 -4.28 -4.61
C ALA A 124 7.73 -4.61 -6.09
N GLU A 125 8.34 -3.70 -6.86
CA GLU A 125 8.63 -3.91 -8.29
C GLU A 125 9.56 -5.10 -8.52
N SER A 126 10.57 -5.29 -7.68
CA SER A 126 11.52 -6.40 -7.77
C SER A 126 10.91 -7.74 -7.34
N VAL A 127 10.01 -7.72 -6.35
CA VAL A 127 9.41 -8.94 -5.78
C VAL A 127 8.20 -9.41 -6.58
N THR A 128 7.32 -8.48 -6.94
CA THR A 128 6.01 -8.77 -7.55
C THR A 128 5.96 -8.46 -9.05
N GLY A 129 7.00 -7.83 -9.61
CA GLY A 129 7.05 -7.41 -11.01
C GLY A 129 6.23 -6.15 -11.30
N VAL A 130 5.55 -5.57 -10.30
CA VAL A 130 4.71 -4.39 -10.49
C VAL A 130 5.05 -3.26 -9.52
N LYS A 131 4.92 -2.03 -10.00
CA LYS A 131 5.21 -0.83 -9.22
C LYS A 131 3.94 -0.16 -8.74
N PRO A 132 3.66 -0.12 -7.42
CA PRO A 132 2.49 0.57 -6.91
C PRO A 132 2.64 2.09 -7.07
N ARG A 133 1.60 2.74 -7.59
CA ARG A 133 1.54 4.20 -7.83
C ARG A 133 0.44 4.89 -7.04
N ILE A 134 -0.42 4.13 -6.38
CA ILE A 134 -1.52 4.62 -5.54
C ILE A 134 -1.29 4.04 -4.14
N LEU A 135 -0.89 4.84 -3.17
CA LEU A 135 -0.46 4.36 -1.86
C LEU A 135 -1.41 4.78 -0.73
N GLY A 136 -1.54 3.93 0.29
CA GLY A 136 -2.29 4.28 1.51
C GLY A 136 -2.06 3.29 2.65
N VAL A 137 -2.39 3.73 3.87
CA VAL A 137 -2.37 2.90 5.08
C VAL A 137 -3.74 3.04 5.76
N PRO A 138 -4.78 2.35 5.27
CA PRO A 138 -6.14 2.61 5.72
C PRO A 138 -6.33 2.28 7.20
N GLY A 139 -6.86 3.25 7.95
CA GLY A 139 -7.18 3.09 9.37
C GLY A 139 -6.00 3.13 10.33
N LEU A 140 -4.77 3.32 9.83
CA LEU A 140 -3.55 3.43 10.66
C LEU A 140 -2.59 4.52 10.13
N ASP A 141 -3.15 5.58 9.56
CA ASP A 141 -2.46 6.71 8.95
C ASP A 141 -2.30 7.88 9.95
N THR A 142 -1.63 7.59 11.07
CA THR A 142 -1.21 8.63 12.02
C THR A 142 -0.29 9.67 11.35
N LYS A 143 -0.05 10.81 12.01
CA LYS A 143 0.79 11.88 11.47
C LYS A 143 2.18 11.37 11.07
N GLU A 144 2.78 10.51 11.89
CA GLU A 144 4.12 9.93 11.70
C GLU A 144 4.12 9.00 10.47
N VAL A 145 3.09 8.16 10.34
CA VAL A 145 2.91 7.28 9.18
C VAL A 145 2.71 8.10 7.91
N ALA A 146 1.89 9.16 7.96
CA ALA A 146 1.63 10.03 6.81
C ALA A 146 2.90 10.75 6.32
N VAL A 147 3.77 11.20 7.22
CA VAL A 147 5.07 11.81 6.86
C VAL A 147 5.99 10.77 6.20
N ALA A 148 6.06 9.56 6.75
CA ALA A 148 6.84 8.47 6.14
C ALA A 148 6.28 8.07 4.77
N LEU A 149 4.96 7.97 4.64
CA LEU A 149 4.26 7.68 3.40
C LEU A 149 4.57 8.74 2.33
N ALA A 150 4.59 10.02 2.69
CA ALA A 150 4.96 11.11 1.77
C ALA A 150 6.34 10.87 1.12
N SER A 151 7.31 10.46 1.95
CA SER A 151 8.68 10.18 1.50
C SER A 151 8.74 8.96 0.57
N VAL A 152 7.93 7.93 0.85
CA VAL A 152 7.81 6.74 -0.01
C VAL A 152 7.12 7.08 -1.33
N CYS A 153 6.06 7.89 -1.30
CA CYS A 153 5.36 8.38 -2.49
C CYS A 153 6.32 9.11 -3.43
N GLN A 154 7.17 9.99 -2.91
CA GLN A 154 8.17 10.71 -3.73
C GLN A 154 9.16 9.77 -4.40
N LYS A 155 9.70 8.78 -3.66
CA LYS A 155 10.63 7.77 -4.22
C LYS A 155 9.98 6.91 -5.30
N LEU A 156 8.73 6.50 -5.07
CA LEU A 156 7.97 5.69 -6.02
C LEU A 156 7.31 6.51 -7.12
N ARG A 157 7.39 7.85 -7.11
CA ARG A 157 6.55 8.74 -7.93
C ARG A 157 5.08 8.31 -7.92
N ALA A 158 4.61 7.98 -6.72
CA ALA A 158 3.26 7.54 -6.42
C ALA A 158 2.49 8.67 -5.75
N PHE A 159 1.17 8.48 -5.64
CA PHE A 159 0.27 9.40 -4.96
C PHE A 159 -0.33 8.71 -3.74
N GLY A 160 -0.25 9.36 -2.58
CA GLY A 160 -0.68 8.84 -1.30
C GLY A 160 -2.01 9.44 -0.85
N TYR A 161 -2.89 8.58 -0.33
CA TYR A 161 -4.16 8.98 0.29
C TYR A 161 -4.09 8.74 1.80
N ILE A 162 -4.34 9.79 2.56
CA ILE A 162 -4.30 9.78 4.03
C ILE A 162 -5.60 10.35 4.60
N SER A 163 -6.00 9.85 5.76
CA SER A 163 -7.13 10.33 6.53
C SER A 163 -6.70 11.52 7.38
N ALA A 164 -7.64 12.40 7.70
CA ALA A 164 -7.41 13.40 8.74
C ALA A 164 -7.50 12.72 10.13
N TRP A 165 -6.41 12.08 10.55
CA TRP A 165 -6.36 11.24 11.75
C TRP A 165 -6.92 11.94 12.99
N GLY A 166 -7.91 11.31 13.63
CA GLY A 166 -8.50 11.78 14.89
C GLY A 166 -9.27 13.09 14.82
N CYS A 167 -9.47 13.68 13.64
CA CYS A 167 -10.14 14.97 13.49
C CYS A 167 -11.67 14.81 13.48
N LYS A 168 -12.36 15.56 14.33
CA LYS A 168 -13.83 15.58 14.43
C LYS A 168 -14.45 16.82 13.80
N THR A 169 -13.69 17.92 13.71
CA THR A 169 -14.19 19.20 13.21
C THR A 169 -13.43 19.67 11.97
N ILE A 170 -14.09 20.46 11.12
CA ILE A 170 -13.46 21.04 9.91
C ILE A 170 -12.23 21.90 10.28
N SER A 171 -12.27 22.58 11.42
CA SER A 171 -11.15 23.38 11.91
C SER A 171 -9.93 22.53 12.24
N GLU A 172 -10.11 21.38 12.89
CA GLU A 172 -9.03 20.41 13.15
C GLU A 172 -8.47 19.85 11.85
N VAL A 173 -9.33 19.50 10.88
CA VAL A 173 -8.89 19.01 9.57
C VAL A 173 -8.04 20.05 8.83
N LYS A 174 -8.43 21.33 8.87
CA LYS A 174 -7.63 22.43 8.29
C LYS A 174 -6.26 22.54 8.96
N ALA A 175 -6.20 22.47 10.28
CA ALA A 175 -4.93 22.47 11.02
C ALA A 175 -4.10 21.22 10.73
N TYR A 176 -4.72 20.04 10.63
CA TYR A 176 -4.05 18.79 10.30
C TYR A 176 -3.40 18.87 8.90
N ARG A 177 -4.14 19.37 7.91
CA ARG A 177 -3.64 19.55 6.54
C ARG A 177 -2.42 20.47 6.45
N GLN A 178 -2.26 21.45 7.36
CA GLN A 178 -1.10 22.35 7.38
C GLN A 178 0.21 21.64 7.75
N ASN A 179 0.16 20.45 8.36
CA ASN A 179 1.37 19.68 8.66
C ASN A 179 2.05 19.10 7.41
N PHE A 180 1.37 19.07 6.26
CA PHE A 180 1.86 18.45 5.04
C PHE A 180 2.02 19.49 3.92
N SER A 181 3.16 19.49 3.25
CA SER A 181 3.43 20.37 2.10
C SER A 181 3.72 19.58 0.82
N GLN A 182 3.77 18.25 0.91
CA GLN A 182 4.07 17.36 -0.20
C GLN A 182 2.89 17.35 -1.20
N ARG A 183 3.22 17.49 -2.48
CA ARG A 183 2.23 17.46 -3.57
C ARG A 183 1.64 16.08 -3.78
N GLU A 184 2.39 15.06 -3.38
CA GLU A 184 2.06 13.64 -3.57
C GLU A 184 1.02 13.13 -2.56
N LEU A 185 0.53 13.97 -1.63
CA LEU A 185 -0.44 13.57 -0.61
C LEU A 185 -1.79 14.27 -0.78
N MET A 186 -2.86 13.50 -0.60
CA MET A 186 -4.23 14.01 -0.45
C MET A 186 -4.81 13.57 0.89
N VAL A 187 -5.27 14.55 1.67
CA VAL A 187 -5.99 14.32 2.92
C VAL A 187 -7.48 14.17 2.62
N ILE A 188 -8.10 13.13 3.17
CA ILE A 188 -9.53 12.82 3.02
C ILE A 188 -10.20 12.82 4.39
N TRP A 189 -11.39 13.41 4.45
CA TRP A 189 -12.27 13.43 5.62
C TRP A 189 -13.71 13.72 5.16
N PRO A 190 -14.76 13.15 5.78
CA PRO A 190 -14.75 12.14 6.86
C PRO A 190 -14.67 10.70 6.34
N ASP A 191 -14.57 9.73 7.25
CA ASP A 191 -14.75 8.31 6.95
C ASP A 191 -16.21 7.94 6.70
N PHE A 192 -16.41 6.82 6.00
CA PHE A 192 -17.74 6.28 5.72
C PHE A 192 -18.15 5.25 6.78
N LEU A 193 -19.45 4.96 6.84
CA LEU A 193 -20.00 3.86 7.61
C LEU A 193 -20.53 2.81 6.63
N ALA A 194 -20.23 1.53 6.90
CA ALA A 194 -20.75 0.41 6.14
C ALA A 194 -21.21 -0.71 7.09
N TRP A 195 -22.15 -1.52 6.63
CA TRP A 195 -22.59 -2.68 7.38
C TRP A 195 -21.59 -3.83 7.23
N ASP A 196 -21.01 -4.29 8.34
CA ASP A 196 -20.13 -5.46 8.37
C ASP A 196 -20.98 -6.73 8.56
N THR A 197 -20.97 -7.61 7.56
CA THR A 197 -21.71 -8.86 7.58
C THR A 197 -21.11 -9.91 8.53
N VAL A 198 -19.86 -9.76 8.96
CA VAL A 198 -19.18 -10.69 9.87
C VAL A 198 -19.58 -10.41 11.32
N THR A 199 -19.57 -9.14 11.73
CA THR A 199 -19.97 -8.73 13.08
C THR A 199 -21.46 -8.38 13.18
N SER A 200 -22.15 -8.24 12.05
CA SER A 200 -23.54 -7.75 11.97
C SER A 200 -23.72 -6.40 12.67
N THR A 201 -22.75 -5.51 12.47
CA THR A 201 -22.76 -4.16 13.02
C THR A 201 -22.32 -3.14 11.97
N THR A 202 -22.70 -1.88 12.17
CA THR A 202 -22.14 -0.78 11.37
C THR A 202 -20.68 -0.56 11.80
N ALA A 203 -19.76 -0.73 10.87
CA ALA A 203 -18.33 -0.51 11.06
C ALA A 203 -17.83 0.65 10.20
N THR A 204 -16.68 1.21 10.58
CA THR A 204 -16.03 2.28 9.82
C THR A 204 -15.46 1.71 8.52
N ALA A 205 -15.91 2.25 7.39
CA ALA A 205 -15.31 2.02 6.09
C ALA A 205 -14.35 3.16 5.78
N TYR A 206 -13.05 2.88 5.89
CA TYR A 206 -12.00 3.87 5.73
C TYR A 206 -12.09 4.56 4.35
N ALA A 207 -12.22 5.88 4.36
CA ALA A 207 -12.32 6.67 3.13
C ALA A 207 -11.05 6.57 2.29
N THR A 208 -9.89 6.38 2.93
CA THR A 208 -8.63 6.12 2.25
C THR A 208 -8.67 4.84 1.43
N ALA A 209 -9.15 3.71 1.99
CA ALA A 209 -9.28 2.46 1.23
C ALA A 209 -10.20 2.60 0.01
N ARG A 210 -11.34 3.28 0.17
CA ARG A 210 -12.26 3.55 -0.96
C ARG A 210 -11.62 4.46 -2.01
N ALA A 211 -10.85 5.46 -1.59
CA ALA A 211 -10.12 6.35 -2.50
C ALA A 211 -9.04 5.60 -3.29
N LEU A 212 -8.35 4.63 -2.67
CA LEU A 212 -7.40 3.76 -3.37
C LEU A 212 -8.11 2.98 -4.49
N GLY A 213 -9.27 2.40 -4.20
CA GLY A 213 -10.08 1.67 -5.19
C GLY A 213 -10.61 2.57 -6.31
N LEU A 214 -11.15 3.75 -6.00
CA LEU A 214 -11.68 4.68 -6.99
C LEU A 214 -10.61 5.30 -7.90
N ARG A 215 -9.38 5.42 -7.41
CA ARG A 215 -8.27 5.98 -8.18
C ARG A 215 -7.65 4.99 -9.17
N ALA A 216 -7.75 3.69 -8.85
CA ALA A 216 -7.20 2.61 -9.64
C ALA A 216 -8.19 2.23 -10.76
#